data_AF-A0A3D4R136-F1
#
_entry.id   AF-A0A3D4R136-F1
#
_cell.length_a   1.000
_cell.length_b   1.000
_cell.length_c   1.000
_cell.angle_alpha   90.00
_cell.angle_beta   90.00
_cell.angle_gamma   90.00
#
_symmetry.space_group_name_H-M   'P 1'
#
loop_
_entity.id
_entity.type
_entity.pdbx_description
1 polymer ?
#
loop_
_entity_poly.entity_id
_entity_poly.type
_entity_poly.pdbx_seq_one_letter_code
_entity_poly.pdbx_strand_id
1 'polypeptide(L)'
;MQNGVIGGVGSVLSFLPILLIFFAMMAFLEDVGYMARAAFVMDRIMHLVGLHGKSFIPLCLGFGCNVPAVLGARIIETRKARMITLLLIPFVPCTARLAVLTLVSAAIFG
;
A
#
# COMPACT_ATOMS: atom_id res chain seq x y z
N MET A 1 -2.52 11.03 31.04
CA MET A 1 -2.18 11.72 29.76
C MET A 1 -0.71 11.57 29.35
N GLN A 2 0.23 11.36 30.26
CA GLN A 2 1.67 11.17 29.95
C GLN A 2 1.99 9.86 29.18
N ASN A 3 1.12 8.84 29.30
CA ASN A 3 1.29 7.54 28.62
C ASN A 3 0.78 7.52 27.16
N GLY A 4 0.02 8.53 26.73
CA GLY A 4 -0.53 8.57 25.37
C GLY A 4 0.54 8.86 24.31
N VAL A 5 1.50 9.74 24.64
CA VAL A 5 2.65 10.04 23.76
C VAL A 5 3.59 8.84 23.66
N ILE A 6 3.84 8.15 24.77
CA ILE A 6 4.69 6.94 24.80
C ILE A 6 4.05 5.81 23.99
N GLY A 7 2.73 5.62 24.10
CA GLY A 7 1.99 4.67 23.28
C GLY A 7 2.02 5.01 21.78
N GLY A 8 1.90 6.30 21.43
CA GLY A 8 1.99 6.77 20.04
C GLY A 8 3.39 6.67 19.44
N VAL A 9 4.44 6.93 20.22
CA VAL A 9 5.83 6.77 19.76
C VAL A 9 6.19 5.30 19.63
N GLY A 10 5.70 4.44 20.53
CA GLY A 10 5.88 2.99 20.44
C GLY A 10 5.26 2.38 19.18
N SER A 11 4.10 2.88 18.73
CA SER A 11 3.48 2.39 17.50
C SER A 11 4.27 2.81 16.25
N VAL A 12 4.78 4.04 16.19
CA VAL A 12 5.64 4.50 15.08
C VAL A 12 6.96 3.73 15.02
N LEU A 13 7.62 3.52 16.17
CA LEU A 13 8.84 2.71 16.23
C LEU A 13 8.60 1.26 15.84
N SER A 14 7.42 0.70 16.12
CA SER A 14 7.08 -0.67 15.72
C SER A 14 6.74 -0.78 14.23
N PHE A 15 6.25 0.31 13.63
CA PHE A 15 5.85 0.34 12.22
C PHE A 15 7.03 0.54 11.25
N LEU A 16 8.07 1.24 11.67
CA LEU A 16 9.26 1.47 10.87
C LEU A 16 9.98 0.18 10.42
N PRO A 17 10.27 -0.81 11.30
CA PRO A 17 10.98 -2.01 10.91
C PRO A 17 10.16 -2.88 9.95
N ILE A 18 8.85 -3.01 10.17
CA ILE A 18 7.99 -3.78 9.25
C ILE A 18 7.94 -3.12 7.87
N LEU A 19 7.91 -1.79 7.81
CA LEU A 19 7.92 -1.03 6.55
C LEU A 19 9.26 -1.19 5.82
N LEU A 20 10.39 -1.12 6.53
CA LEU A 20 11.71 -1.38 5.97
C LEU A 20 11.83 -2.80 5.40
N ILE A 21 11.37 -3.80 6.13
CA ILE A 21 11.40 -5.20 5.66
C ILE A 21 10.52 -5.36 4.42
N PHE A 22 9.31 -4.80 4.41
CA PHE A 22 8.41 -4.84 3.26
C PHE A 22 9.04 -4.19 2.02
N PHE A 23 9.63 -3.00 2.16
CA PHE A 23 10.29 -2.31 1.05
C PHE A 23 11.57 -3.03 0.59
N ALA A 24 12.37 -3.58 1.51
CA ALA A 24 13.54 -4.36 1.16
C ALA A 24 13.15 -5.63 0.37
N MET A 25 12.06 -6.29 0.77
CA MET A 25 11.54 -7.45 0.06
C MET A 25 10.96 -7.06 -1.30
N MET A 26 10.20 -5.96 -1.40
CA MET A 26 9.73 -5.43 -2.69
C MET A 26 10.89 -5.07 -3.63
N ALA A 27 11.93 -4.42 -3.12
CA ALA A 27 13.14 -4.10 -3.89
C ALA A 27 13.82 -5.38 -4.38
N PHE A 28 13.97 -6.39 -3.50
CA PHE A 28 14.51 -7.68 -3.90
C PHE A 28 13.67 -8.37 -4.99
N LEU A 29 12.33 -8.32 -4.90
CA LEU A 29 11.44 -8.87 -5.94
C LEU A 29 11.51 -8.09 -7.26
N GLU A 30 11.80 -6.79 -7.20
CA GLU A 30 12.05 -5.93 -8.36
C GLU A 30 13.40 -6.27 -9.01
N ASP A 31 14.46 -6.41 -8.22
CA ASP A 31 15.82 -6.78 -8.66
C ASP A 31 15.88 -8.19 -9.28
N VAL A 32 15.10 -9.14 -8.76
CA VAL A 32 14.98 -10.51 -9.32
C VAL A 32 14.18 -10.52 -10.63
N GLY A 33 13.58 -9.39 -11.03
CA GLY A 33 12.74 -9.28 -12.23
C GLY A 33 11.39 -10.00 -12.10
N TYR A 34 11.05 -10.48 -10.90
CA TYR A 34 9.78 -11.18 -10.65
C TYR A 34 8.59 -10.23 -10.79
N MET A 35 8.77 -8.95 -10.44
CA MET A 35 7.76 -7.90 -10.66
C MET A 35 7.37 -7.77 -12.14
N ALA A 36 8.33 -7.90 -13.08
CA ALA A 36 8.05 -7.85 -14.51
C ALA A 36 7.24 -9.07 -14.98
N ARG A 37 7.54 -10.26 -14.44
CA ARG A 37 6.83 -11.51 -14.78
C ARG A 37 5.43 -11.55 -14.16
N ALA A 38 5.29 -11.10 -12.90
CA ALA A 38 4.01 -11.01 -12.21
C ALA A 38 3.09 -9.98 -12.86
N ALA A 39 3.62 -8.84 -13.30
CA ALA A 39 2.86 -7.84 -14.06
C ALA A 39 2.31 -8.42 -15.38
N PHE A 40 3.09 -9.25 -16.09
CA PHE A 40 2.64 -9.89 -17.33
C PHE A 40 1.50 -10.91 -17.10
N VAL A 41 1.56 -11.67 -15.99
CA VAL A 41 0.48 -12.60 -15.63
C VAL A 41 -0.79 -11.86 -15.21
N MET A 42 -0.66 -10.76 -14.47
CA MET A 42 -1.78 -9.93 -14.02
C MET A 42 -2.36 -9.03 -15.12
N ASP A 43 -1.64 -8.84 -16.22
CA ASP A 43 -2.07 -8.01 -17.35
C ASP A 43 -3.42 -8.48 -17.93
N ARG A 44 -3.66 -9.81 -17.99
CA ARG A 44 -4.91 -10.37 -18.51
C ARG A 44 -6.14 -10.06 -17.63
N ILE A 45 -5.95 -10.00 -16.32
CA ILE A 45 -7.02 -9.67 -15.36
C ILE A 45 -7.23 -8.15 -15.31
N MET A 46 -6.14 -7.37 -15.34
CA MET A 46 -6.20 -5.91 -15.34
C MET A 46 -6.81 -5.34 -16.63
N HIS A 47 -6.56 -5.97 -17.78
CA HIS A 47 -7.18 -5.57 -19.04
C HIS A 47 -8.72 -5.74 -19.01
N LEU A 48 -9.23 -6.69 -18.24
CA LEU A 48 -10.67 -6.90 -18.05
C LEU A 48 -11.32 -5.74 -17.26
N VAL A 49 -10.55 -5.07 -16.41
CA VAL A 49 -10.94 -3.89 -15.62
C VAL A 49 -10.57 -2.58 -16.35
N GLY A 50 -9.90 -2.66 -17.51
CA GLY A 50 -9.44 -1.50 -18.29
C GLY A 50 -8.13 -0.86 -17.80
N LEU A 51 -7.34 -1.59 -17.00
CA LEU A 51 -6.06 -1.17 -16.44
C LEU A 51 -4.86 -1.86 -17.12
N HIS A 52 -3.74 -1.15 -17.22
CA HIS A 52 -2.46 -1.69 -17.68
C HIS A 52 -1.74 -2.42 -16.54
N GLY A 53 -0.98 -3.49 -16.84
CA GLY A 53 -0.14 -4.21 -15.86
C GLY A 53 0.81 -3.33 -15.02
N LYS A 54 1.10 -2.09 -15.48
CA LYS A 54 1.82 -1.05 -14.72
C LYS A 54 1.08 -0.58 -13.44
N SER A 55 -0.23 -0.82 -13.31
CA SER A 55 -1.03 -0.41 -12.15
C SER A 55 -0.99 -1.43 -11.00
N PHE A 56 -0.40 -2.61 -11.22
CA PHE A 56 -0.29 -3.65 -10.21
C PHE A 56 0.67 -3.26 -9.09
N ILE A 57 1.80 -2.65 -9.44
CA ILE A 57 2.85 -2.20 -8.52
C ILE A 57 2.30 -1.21 -7.46
N PRO A 58 1.62 -0.10 -7.83
CA PRO A 58 1.06 0.82 -6.84
C PRO A 58 -0.06 0.17 -6.02
N LEU A 59 -0.81 -0.78 -6.58
CA LEU A 59 -1.87 -1.48 -5.86
C LEU A 59 -1.30 -2.41 -4.77
N CYS A 60 -0.24 -3.16 -5.08
CA CYS A 60 0.52 -3.93 -4.09
C CYS A 60 1.15 -3.04 -3.02
N LEU A 61 1.72 -1.90 -3.41
CA LEU A 61 2.22 -0.89 -2.45
C LEU A 61 1.11 -0.38 -1.53
N GLY A 62 -0.13 -0.29 -2.03
CA GLY A 62 -1.31 0.17 -1.28
C GLY A 62 -1.69 -0.71 -0.09
N PHE A 63 -1.39 -2.01 -0.15
CA PHE A 63 -1.57 -2.92 0.99
C PHE A 63 -0.64 -2.58 2.15
N GLY A 64 0.60 -2.17 1.85
CA GLY A 64 1.56 -1.74 2.87
C GLY A 64 1.22 -0.34 3.38
N CYS A 65 1.24 0.65 2.49
CA CYS A 65 0.94 2.03 2.83
C CYS A 65 0.37 2.80 1.65
N ASN A 66 -0.66 3.61 1.93
CA ASN A 66 -1.34 4.41 0.91
C ASN A 66 -0.42 5.48 0.29
N VAL A 67 0.52 6.02 1.06
CA VAL A 67 1.41 7.11 0.64
C VAL A 67 2.30 6.69 -0.55
N PRO A 68 3.14 5.64 -0.44
CA PRO A 68 3.96 5.19 -1.56
C PRO A 68 3.11 4.67 -2.73
N ALA A 69 1.93 4.11 -2.47
CA ALA A 69 0.99 3.69 -3.51
C ALA A 69 0.52 4.86 -4.39
N VAL A 70 0.11 5.97 -3.77
CA VAL A 70 -0.28 7.20 -4.48
C VAL A 70 0.91 7.81 -5.24
N LEU A 71 2.10 7.80 -4.63
CA LEU A 71 3.34 8.21 -5.28
C LEU A 71 3.67 7.35 -6.51
N GLY A 72 3.53 6.02 -6.38
CA GLY A 72 3.72 5.06 -7.47
C GLY A 72 2.68 5.19 -8.57
N ALA A 73 1.42 5.53 -8.26
CA ALA A 73 0.40 5.72 -9.30
C ALA A 73 0.72 6.85 -10.29
N ARG A 74 1.68 7.73 -9.96
CA ARG A 74 2.11 8.83 -10.85
C ARG A 74 2.90 8.35 -12.07
N ILE A 75 3.50 7.15 -12.03
CA ILE A 75 4.22 6.56 -13.19
C ILE A 75 3.28 6.05 -14.29
N ILE A 76 1.97 6.03 -14.05
CA ILE A 76 0.96 5.60 -15.02
C ILE A 76 0.71 6.72 -16.05
N GLU A 77 1.02 6.44 -17.32
CA GLU A 77 0.91 7.40 -18.44
C GLU A 77 -0.56 7.74 -18.78
N THR A 78 -1.45 6.75 -18.71
CA THR A 78 -2.87 6.92 -19.04
C THR A 78 -3.64 7.56 -17.89
N ARG A 79 -4.23 8.74 -18.14
CA ARG A 79 -5.05 9.46 -17.14
C ARG A 79 -6.21 8.64 -16.56
N LYS A 80 -6.90 7.85 -17.41
CA LYS A 80 -8.02 7.00 -16.98
C LYS A 80 -7.55 5.91 -16.00
N ALA A 81 -6.53 5.14 -16.37
CA ALA A 81 -5.96 4.11 -15.50
C ALA A 81 -5.41 4.70 -14.19
N ARG A 82 -4.76 5.87 -14.26
CA ARG A 82 -4.27 6.59 -13.08
C ARG A 82 -5.39 6.98 -12.12
N MET A 83 -6.51 7.53 -12.61
CA MET A 83 -7.64 7.90 -11.76
C MET A 83 -8.28 6.68 -11.09
N ILE A 84 -8.49 5.59 -11.84
CA ILE A 84 -9.05 4.35 -11.29
C ILE A 84 -8.12 3.78 -10.20
N THR A 85 -6.79 3.78 -10.45
CA THR A 85 -5.80 3.32 -9.47
C THR A 85 -5.81 4.18 -8.21
N LEU A 86 -5.84 5.52 -8.35
CA LEU A 86 -5.94 6.43 -7.20
C LEU A 86 -7.21 6.24 -6.38
N LEU A 87 -8.31 5.84 -7.02
CA LEU A 87 -9.58 5.56 -6.35
C LEU A 87 -9.55 4.20 -5.63
N LEU A 88 -8.88 3.20 -6.21
CA LEU A 88 -8.73 1.86 -5.62
C LEU A 88 -7.78 1.84 -4.42
N ILE A 89 -6.70 2.62 -4.47
CA ILE A 89 -5.68 2.70 -3.41
C ILE A 89 -6.29 2.89 -1.99
N PRO A 90 -7.15 3.90 -1.72
CA PRO A 90 -7.77 4.08 -0.40
C PRO A 90 -8.85 3.04 -0.06
N PHE A 91 -9.29 2.21 -1.01
CA PHE A 91 -10.18 1.09 -0.72
C PHE A 91 -9.42 -0.11 -0.12
N VAL A 92 -8.11 -0.17 -0.31
CA VAL A 92 -7.27 -1.22 0.28
C VAL A 92 -7.10 -0.96 1.78
N PRO A 93 -7.33 -1.95 2.66
CA PRO A 93 -7.07 -1.82 4.09
C PRO A 93 -5.56 -1.78 4.32
N CYS A 94 -4.99 -0.59 4.46
CA CYS A 94 -3.61 -0.44 4.89
C CYS A 94 -3.49 -0.62 6.40
N THR A 95 -2.32 -1.06 6.86
CA THR A 95 -2.00 -1.27 8.28
C THR A 95 -2.24 -0.03 9.14
N ALA A 96 -2.05 1.17 8.57
CA ALA A 96 -2.39 2.43 9.25
C ALA A 96 -3.89 2.60 9.51
N ARG A 97 -4.76 2.21 8.55
CA ARG A 97 -6.21 2.33 8.69
C ARG A 97 -6.75 1.31 9.69
N LEU A 98 -6.20 0.09 9.67
CA LEU A 98 -6.48 -0.95 10.66
C LEU A 98 -6.09 -0.48 12.07
N ALA A 99 -4.91 0.13 12.24
CA ALA A 99 -4.47 0.70 13.52
C ALA A 99 -5.38 1.83 14.01
N VAL A 100 -5.85 2.71 13.12
CA VAL A 100 -6.81 3.76 13.50
C VAL A 100 -8.16 3.14 13.89
N LEU A 101 -8.66 2.13 13.16
CA LEU A 101 -9.91 1.45 13.49
C LEU A 101 -9.83 0.73 14.84
N THR A 102 -8.71 0.09 15.18
CA THR A 102 -8.52 -0.56 16.49
C THR A 102 -8.41 0.46 17.62
N LEU A 103 -7.72 1.59 17.41
CA LEU A 103 -7.65 2.66 18.40
C LEU A 103 -9.02 3.31 18.66
N VAL A 104 -9.80 3.57 17.61
CA VAL A 104 -11.14 4.17 17.74
C VAL A 104 -12.10 3.18 18.38
N SER A 105 -12.07 1.90 17.98
CA SER A 105 -12.93 0.88 18.61
C SER A 105 -12.57 0.65 20.08
N ALA A 106 -11.28 0.62 20.44
CA ALA A 106 -10.84 0.53 21.83
C ALA A 106 -11.24 1.76 22.67
N ALA A 107 -11.34 2.94 22.06
CA ALA A 107 -11.78 4.16 22.77
C ALA A 107 -13.31 4.28 22.92
N ILE A 108 -14.09 3.60 22.09
CA ILE A 108 -15.56 3.66 22.08
C ILE A 108 -16.18 2.47 22.84
N PHE A 109 -15.56 1.28 22.77
CA PHE A 109 -16.05 0.04 23.39
C PHE A 109 -15.19 -0.45 24.58
N GLY A 110 -14.14 0.30 24.96
CA GLY A 110 -13.26 0.01 26.09
C GLY A 110 -13.48 0.92 27.28
#